data_AF-A0A428S279-F1
#
_entry.id   AF-A0A428S279-F1
#
_cell.length_a   1.000
_cell.length_b   1.000
_cell.length_c   1.000
_cell.angle_alpha   90.00
_cell.angle_beta   90.00
_cell.angle_gamma   90.00
#
_symmetry.space_group_name_H-M   'P 1'
#
loop_
_entity.id
_entity.type
_entity.pdbx_description
1 polymer ?
#
loop_
_entity_poly.entity_id
_entity_poly.type
_entity_poly.pdbx_seq_one_letter_code
_entity_poly.pdbx_strand_id
1 'polypeptide(L)'
;MRNTALVSVSTDGTEAPELDTYSDAKFLNSTEVNVSPVVSIDGQDASSYLKEIEDQAQSQDPDAPYNSLFFSVPGNEGNMPYGSFAANNIYPGSSITTLEFCNGSTLEVRNIARLRSPNFEVKHGKDVFDLYRVIVQ
;
A
#
# COMPACT_ATOMS: atom_id res chain seq x y z
N MET A 1 -1.72 -3.34 6.76
CA MET A 1 -1.10 -2.02 6.53
C MET A 1 0.40 -2.20 6.39
N ARG A 2 0.99 -1.59 5.37
CA ARG A 2 2.44 -1.44 5.20
C ARG A 2 2.86 -0.08 5.78
N ASN A 3 4.04 0.00 6.36
CA ASN A 3 4.59 1.25 6.90
C ASN A 3 5.23 2.16 5.83
N THR A 4 5.05 1.83 4.56
CA THR A 4 5.55 2.56 3.40
C THR A 4 4.41 2.69 2.38
N ALA A 5 4.29 3.88 1.77
CA ALA A 5 3.40 4.15 0.64
C ALA A 5 4.22 4.33 -0.64
N LEU A 6 3.58 4.12 -1.79
CA LEU A 6 4.16 4.35 -3.10
C LEU A 6 3.56 5.60 -3.74
N VAL A 7 4.31 6.17 -4.69
CA VAL A 7 3.83 7.17 -5.64
C VAL A 7 4.20 6.73 -7.06
N SER A 8 3.49 7.26 -8.03
CA SER A 8 3.81 7.10 -9.45
C SER A 8 4.17 8.48 -9.99
N VAL A 9 5.42 8.66 -10.44
CA VAL A 9 5.98 9.97 -10.81
C VAL A 9 6.63 9.91 -12.18
N SER A 10 6.22 10.81 -13.07
CA SER A 10 6.95 11.13 -14.29
C SER A 10 7.71 12.43 -14.06
N THR A 11 9.03 12.40 -14.22
CA THR A 11 9.91 13.56 -13.93
C THR A 11 9.86 14.63 -15.02
N ASP A 12 9.55 14.23 -16.25
CA ASP A 12 9.50 15.09 -17.43
C ASP A 12 8.06 15.35 -17.93
N GLY A 13 7.08 14.60 -17.41
CA GLY A 13 5.68 14.65 -17.84
C GLY A 13 5.41 14.03 -19.21
N THR A 14 6.40 13.36 -19.80
CA THR A 14 6.28 12.71 -21.13
C THR A 14 6.65 11.25 -21.13
N GLU A 15 7.62 10.84 -20.31
CA GLU A 15 7.94 9.44 -20.09
C GLU A 15 6.91 8.76 -19.18
N ALA A 16 6.85 7.43 -19.32
CA ALA A 16 6.01 6.61 -18.46
C ALA A 16 6.42 6.83 -16.99
N PRO A 17 5.46 7.04 -16.07
CA PRO A 17 5.78 7.22 -14.66
C PRO A 17 6.53 6.04 -14.06
N GLU A 18 7.52 6.33 -13.23
CA GLU A 18 8.20 5.33 -12.41
C GLU A 18 7.53 5.22 -11.04
N LEU A 19 7.79 4.10 -10.34
CA LEU A 19 7.26 3.85 -9.01
C LEU A 19 8.32 4.20 -7.97
N ASP A 20 8.00 5.09 -7.05
CA ASP A 20 8.89 5.48 -5.94
C ASP A 20 8.22 5.24 -4.60
N THR A 21 9.03 5.06 -3.55
CA THR A 21 8.48 5.21 -2.20
C THR A 21 8.11 6.67 -1.95
N TYR A 22 7.04 6.92 -1.20
CA TYR A 22 6.63 8.28 -0.85
C TYR A 22 7.74 9.06 -0.09
N SER A 23 8.63 8.35 0.62
CA SER A 23 9.81 8.96 1.24
C SER A 23 10.83 9.43 0.22
N ASP A 24 11.13 8.58 -0.77
CA ASP A 24 12.16 8.83 -1.78
C ASP A 24 11.70 9.89 -2.79
N ALA A 25 10.41 9.93 -3.08
CA ALA A 25 9.80 10.91 -3.98
C ALA A 25 10.11 12.37 -3.60
N LYS A 26 10.37 12.65 -2.32
CA LYS A 26 10.75 13.99 -1.81
C LYS A 26 12.13 14.42 -2.26
N PHE A 27 12.96 13.49 -2.70
CA PHE A 27 14.35 13.69 -3.09
C PHE A 27 14.57 13.51 -4.60
N LEU A 28 13.53 13.29 -5.41
CA LEU A 28 13.67 13.13 -6.87
C LEU A 28 14.34 14.32 -7.57
N ASN A 29 14.17 15.54 -7.02
CA ASN A 29 14.83 16.75 -7.52
C ASN A 29 16.10 17.12 -6.74
N SER A 30 16.59 16.24 -5.86
CA SER A 30 17.78 16.48 -5.05
C SER A 30 19.05 16.22 -5.86
N THR A 31 20.04 17.10 -5.72
CA THR A 31 21.38 16.86 -6.26
C THR A 31 22.30 16.15 -5.25
N GLU A 32 21.86 16.01 -4.01
CA GLU A 32 22.67 15.45 -2.91
C GLU A 32 22.29 14.01 -2.56
N VAL A 33 21.03 13.64 -2.78
CA VAL A 33 20.48 12.32 -2.45
C VAL A 33 20.03 11.67 -3.74
N ASN A 34 20.68 10.57 -4.11
CA ASN A 34 20.26 9.77 -5.25
C ASN A 34 19.27 8.70 -4.78
N VAL A 35 18.03 8.80 -5.25
CA VAL A 35 16.99 7.79 -5.05
C VAL A 35 16.87 6.90 -6.30
N SER A 36 16.20 5.77 -6.17
CA SER A 36 16.03 4.82 -7.26
C SER A 36 14.59 4.29 -7.24
N PRO A 37 13.97 4.07 -8.41
CA PRO A 37 12.62 3.57 -8.47
C PRO A 37 12.52 2.10 -8.04
N VAL A 38 11.35 1.71 -7.55
CA VAL A 38 10.97 0.33 -7.22
C VAL A 38 10.66 -0.44 -8.50
N VAL A 39 11.34 -1.56 -8.70
CA VAL A 39 11.20 -2.41 -9.90
C VAL A 39 10.60 -3.77 -9.58
N SER A 40 10.72 -4.25 -8.34
CA SER A 40 10.17 -5.54 -7.91
C SER A 40 9.60 -5.48 -6.50
N ILE A 41 8.53 -6.24 -6.27
CA ILE A 41 7.84 -6.39 -4.99
C ILE A 41 7.64 -7.89 -4.74
N ASP A 42 8.17 -8.39 -3.62
CA ASP A 42 8.13 -9.82 -3.26
C ASP A 42 8.67 -10.75 -4.37
N GLY A 43 9.65 -10.26 -5.16
CA GLY A 43 10.28 -11.00 -6.26
C GLY A 43 9.50 -11.01 -7.57
N GLN A 44 8.40 -10.24 -7.65
CA GLN A 44 7.60 -10.04 -8.85
C GLN A 44 7.82 -8.62 -9.39
N ASP A 45 7.71 -8.45 -10.72
CA ASP A 45 7.65 -7.11 -11.33
C ASP A 45 6.63 -6.21 -10.59
N ALA A 46 7.06 -5.02 -10.20
CA ALA A 46 6.29 -4.15 -9.31
C ALA A 46 4.92 -3.79 -9.91
N SER A 47 4.85 -3.55 -11.22
CA SER A 47 3.59 -3.22 -11.90
C SER A 47 2.63 -4.42 -11.88
N SER A 48 3.15 -5.62 -12.10
CA SER A 48 2.38 -6.85 -12.05
C SER A 48 1.83 -7.13 -10.65
N TYR A 49 2.64 -6.93 -9.60
CA TYR A 49 2.18 -7.07 -8.21
C TYR A 49 1.07 -6.07 -7.87
N LEU A 50 1.22 -4.82 -8.31
CA LEU A 50 0.22 -3.77 -8.11
C LEU A 50 -1.09 -4.08 -8.86
N LYS A 51 -1.00 -4.69 -10.04
CA LYS A 51 -2.17 -5.13 -10.81
C LYS A 51 -3.01 -6.17 -10.05
N GLU A 52 -2.37 -7.08 -9.31
CA GLU A 52 -3.10 -8.04 -8.48
C GLU A 52 -3.90 -7.39 -7.35
N ILE A 53 -3.42 -6.26 -6.83
CA ILE A 53 -4.16 -5.45 -5.84
C ILE A 53 -5.29 -4.68 -6.52
N GLU A 54 -5.03 -4.10 -7.69
CA GLU A 54 -6.01 -3.38 -8.51
C GLU A 54 -7.20 -4.28 -8.86
N ASP A 55 -6.95 -5.51 -9.29
CA ASP A 55 -7.98 -6.47 -9.73
C ASP A 55 -8.91 -6.93 -8.58
N GLN A 56 -8.54 -6.67 -7.32
CA GLN A 56 -9.37 -6.93 -6.15
C GLN A 56 -10.33 -5.78 -5.83
N ALA A 57 -10.12 -4.61 -6.42
CA ALA A 57 -10.93 -3.43 -6.16
C ALA A 57 -12.24 -3.46 -6.99
N GLN A 58 -13.33 -3.04 -6.36
CA GLN A 58 -14.60 -2.86 -7.05
C GLN A 58 -14.77 -1.38 -7.42
N SER A 59 -14.46 -1.04 -8.67
CA SER A 59 -14.65 0.31 -9.22
C SER A 59 -15.53 0.28 -10.46
N GLN A 60 -16.30 1.34 -10.67
CA GLN A 60 -17.04 1.57 -11.92
C GLN A 60 -16.16 2.19 -13.01
N ASP A 61 -15.12 2.90 -12.58
CA ASP A 61 -14.11 3.48 -13.46
C ASP A 61 -12.91 2.51 -13.54
N PRO A 62 -12.53 2.03 -14.74
CA PRO A 62 -11.43 1.08 -14.90
C PRO A 62 -10.06 1.57 -14.41
N ASP A 63 -9.79 2.88 -14.41
CA ASP A 63 -8.47 3.42 -14.02
C ASP A 63 -8.39 3.86 -12.55
N ALA A 64 -9.54 4.10 -11.92
CA ALA A 64 -9.59 4.53 -10.52
C ALA A 64 -8.91 3.57 -9.54
N PRO A 65 -8.95 2.23 -9.71
CA PRO A 65 -8.25 1.36 -8.78
C PRO A 65 -6.73 1.49 -8.88
N TYR A 66 -6.15 1.76 -10.06
CA TYR A 66 -4.72 2.05 -10.19
C TYR A 66 -4.37 3.32 -9.42
N ASN A 67 -5.12 4.40 -9.62
CA ASN A 67 -4.92 5.66 -8.89
C ASN A 67 -5.05 5.49 -7.36
N SER A 68 -5.90 4.55 -6.91
CA SER A 68 -6.09 4.26 -5.49
C SER A 68 -4.88 3.62 -4.82
N LEU A 69 -3.95 3.02 -5.57
CA LEU A 69 -2.78 2.33 -5.02
C LEU A 69 -1.80 3.28 -4.33
N PHE A 70 -1.75 4.52 -4.80
CA PHE A 70 -0.70 5.48 -4.47
C PHE A 70 -1.11 6.46 -3.38
N PHE A 71 -0.10 7.05 -2.74
CA PHE A 71 -0.32 8.18 -1.85
C PHE A 71 -0.96 9.34 -2.62
N SER A 72 -1.99 9.96 -2.03
CA SER A 72 -2.59 11.16 -2.60
C SER A 72 -2.98 12.18 -1.52
N VAL A 73 -2.69 13.46 -1.77
CA VAL A 73 -3.06 14.55 -0.86
C VAL A 73 -4.59 14.68 -0.73
N PRO A 74 -5.39 14.60 -1.81
CA PRO A 74 -6.85 14.56 -1.68
C PRO A 74 -7.37 13.34 -0.89
N GLY A 75 -6.68 12.19 -0.97
CA GLY A 75 -7.01 11.00 -0.19
C GLY A 75 -6.90 11.20 1.33
N ASN A 76 -6.23 12.25 1.78
CA ASN A 76 -6.18 12.64 3.20
C ASN A 76 -7.56 13.05 3.72
N GLU A 77 -8.41 13.68 2.90
CA GLU A 77 -9.78 14.03 3.30
C GLU A 77 -10.69 12.80 3.39
N GLY A 78 -10.36 11.74 2.64
CA GLY A 78 -11.05 10.44 2.64
C GLY A 78 -10.55 9.42 3.67
N ASN A 79 -9.63 9.80 4.58
CA ASN A 79 -8.96 8.91 5.54
C ASN A 79 -8.10 7.79 4.93
N MET A 80 -7.67 7.90 3.67
CA MET A 80 -6.72 6.96 3.03
C MET A 80 -5.60 7.68 2.28
N PRO A 81 -4.83 8.58 2.93
CA PRO A 81 -3.78 9.32 2.24
C PRO A 81 -2.68 8.42 1.68
N TYR A 82 -2.45 7.24 2.27
CA TYR A 82 -1.33 6.35 1.96
C TYR A 82 -1.54 5.42 0.75
N GLY A 83 -2.73 5.41 0.16
CA GLY A 83 -3.08 4.51 -0.93
C GLY A 83 -3.31 3.06 -0.49
N SER A 84 -3.98 2.29 -1.35
CA SER A 84 -4.32 0.88 -1.13
C SER A 84 -3.08 0.00 -1.01
N PHE A 85 -1.96 0.32 -1.67
CA PHE A 85 -0.71 -0.43 -1.43
C PHE A 85 -0.33 -0.40 0.05
N ALA A 86 -0.38 0.77 0.69
CA ALA A 86 -0.05 0.89 2.11
C ALA A 86 -1.19 0.45 3.03
N ALA A 87 -2.44 0.73 2.67
CA ALA A 87 -3.58 0.66 3.57
C ALA A 87 -4.70 -0.32 3.14
N ASN A 88 -4.39 -1.35 2.35
CA ASN A 88 -5.37 -2.40 2.03
C ASN A 88 -5.76 -3.20 3.30
N ASN A 89 -7.02 -3.65 3.32
CA ASN A 89 -7.57 -4.60 4.30
C ASN A 89 -7.20 -6.06 3.98
N ILE A 90 -6.49 -6.31 2.88
CA ILE A 90 -6.08 -7.63 2.44
C ILE A 90 -4.65 -7.89 2.91
N TYR A 91 -4.46 -8.97 3.65
CA TYR A 91 -3.15 -9.39 4.14
C TYR A 91 -2.42 -10.15 3.02
N PRO A 92 -1.18 -9.77 2.67
CA PRO A 92 -0.45 -10.35 1.52
C PRO A 92 0.12 -11.76 1.80
N GLY A 93 -0.22 -12.39 2.93
CA GLY A 93 0.25 -13.73 3.29
C GLY A 93 1.60 -13.77 4.03
N SER A 94 2.37 -12.68 4.02
CA SER A 94 3.66 -12.56 4.72
C SER A 94 3.67 -11.35 5.67
N SER A 95 4.43 -11.45 6.76
CA SER A 95 4.65 -10.33 7.70
C SER A 95 5.60 -9.27 7.14
N ILE A 96 6.29 -9.59 6.04
CA ILE A 96 7.22 -8.71 5.32
C ILE A 96 6.83 -8.67 3.85
N THR A 97 6.84 -7.46 3.28
CA THR A 97 6.85 -7.22 1.84
C THR A 97 8.21 -6.63 1.47
N THR A 98 8.92 -7.23 0.52
CA THR A 98 10.25 -6.77 0.09
C THR A 98 10.11 -5.92 -1.15
N LEU A 99 10.64 -4.69 -1.12
CA LEU A 99 10.81 -3.83 -2.29
C LEU A 99 12.23 -3.97 -2.81
N GLU A 100 12.39 -4.12 -4.11
CA GLU A 100 13.68 -4.09 -4.80
C GLU A 100 13.73 -2.88 -5.72
N PHE A 101 14.83 -2.15 -5.65
CA PHE A 101 15.04 -0.91 -6.40
C PHE A 101 15.91 -1.15 -7.64
N CYS A 102 15.79 -0.28 -8.64
CA CYS A 102 16.55 -0.40 -9.90
C CYS A 102 18.07 -0.39 -9.68
N ASN A 103 18.56 0.26 -8.61
CA ASN A 103 19.97 0.27 -8.23
C ASN A 103 20.44 -1.04 -7.53
N GLY A 104 19.57 -2.04 -7.39
CA GLY A 104 19.85 -3.33 -6.76
C GLY A 104 19.75 -3.36 -5.23
N SER A 105 19.42 -2.23 -4.59
CA SER A 105 19.12 -2.21 -3.15
C SER A 105 17.73 -2.77 -2.86
N THR A 106 17.49 -3.13 -1.59
CA THR A 106 16.21 -3.66 -1.15
C THR A 106 15.73 -3.01 0.15
N LEU A 107 14.41 -3.00 0.35
CA LEU A 107 13.76 -2.52 1.57
C LEU A 107 12.71 -3.53 2.04
N GLU A 108 12.87 -4.04 3.26
CA GLU A 108 11.87 -4.85 3.92
C GLU A 108 10.82 -3.97 4.61
N VAL A 109 9.58 -4.07 4.16
CA VAL A 109 8.43 -3.31 4.65
C VAL A 109 7.56 -4.22 5.52
N ARG A 110 7.22 -3.80 6.74
CA ARG A 110 6.43 -4.64 7.64
C ARG A 110 4.94 -4.57 7.31
N ASN A 111 4.32 -5.74 7.22
CA ASN A 111 2.88 -5.89 7.14
C ASN A 111 2.29 -6.00 8.55
N ILE A 112 1.60 -4.94 8.96
CA ILE A 112 1.02 -4.79 10.30
C ILE A 112 -0.50 -4.80 10.21
N ALA A 113 -1.13 -5.57 11.08
CA ALA A 113 -2.57 -5.50 11.30
C ALA A 113 -2.89 -4.35 12.27
N ARG A 114 -3.85 -3.49 11.91
CA ARG A 114 -4.33 -2.43 12.78
C ARG A 114 -5.70 -2.80 13.31
N LEU A 115 -5.85 -2.75 14.63
CA LEU A 115 -7.13 -2.95 15.27
C LEU A 115 -8.07 -1.77 14.95
N ARG A 116 -9.26 -2.06 14.42
CA ARG A 116 -10.22 -1.03 14.02
C ARG A 116 -10.96 -0.41 15.20
N SER A 117 -11.17 -1.17 16.28
CA SER A 117 -11.82 -0.71 17.50
C SER A 117 -10.84 -0.81 18.67
N PRO A 118 -10.40 0.29 19.29
CA PRO A 118 -9.40 0.27 20.35
C PRO A 118 -9.83 -0.53 21.59
N ASN A 119 -11.13 -0.80 21.75
CA ASN A 119 -11.69 -1.54 22.88
C ASN A 119 -11.87 -3.05 22.62
N PHE A 120 -11.21 -3.61 21.61
CA PHE A 120 -11.28 -5.04 21.33
C PHE A 120 -10.27 -5.81 22.20
N GLU A 121 -10.71 -6.19 23.40
CA GLU A 121 -9.90 -6.91 24.39
C GLU A 121 -10.08 -8.44 24.36
N VAL A 122 -10.75 -8.94 23.33
CA VAL A 122 -11.06 -10.36 23.19
C VAL A 122 -9.79 -11.17 22.87
N LYS A 123 -9.58 -12.25 23.62
CA LYS A 123 -8.40 -13.13 23.50
C LYS A 123 -8.70 -14.49 22.86
N HIS A 124 -9.97 -14.90 22.79
CA HIS A 124 -10.37 -16.20 22.28
C HIS A 124 -11.52 -16.07 21.28
N GLY A 125 -11.57 -16.97 20.29
CA GLY A 125 -12.60 -16.96 19.25
C GLY A 125 -14.05 -17.04 19.78
N LYS A 126 -14.26 -17.71 20.93
CA LYS A 126 -15.56 -17.76 21.59
C LYS A 126 -16.04 -16.37 22.02
N ASP A 127 -15.16 -15.53 22.57
CA ASP A 127 -15.57 -14.21 23.03
C ASP A 127 -15.88 -13.29 21.84
N VAL A 128 -15.26 -13.52 20.67
CA VAL A 128 -15.61 -12.82 19.41
C VAL A 128 -17.01 -13.21 18.98
N PHE A 129 -17.32 -14.51 18.98
CA PHE A 129 -18.64 -15.02 18.63
C PHE A 129 -19.73 -14.49 19.56
N ASP A 130 -19.49 -14.49 20.88
CA ASP A 130 -20.47 -13.97 21.85
C ASP A 130 -20.65 -12.45 21.74
N LEU A 131 -19.62 -11.70 21.35
CA LEU A 131 -19.69 -10.25 21.16
C LEU A 131 -20.51 -9.83 19.93
N TYR A 132 -20.44 -10.59 18.83
CA TYR A 132 -21.07 -10.22 17.55
C TYR A 132 -22.31 -11.04 17.17
N ARG A 133 -22.73 -12.01 17.98
CA ARG A 133 -23.96 -12.77 17.72
C ARG A 133 -25.18 -11.84 17.79
N VAL A 134 -26.05 -11.93 16.78
CA VAL A 134 -27.38 -11.30 16.84
C VAL A 134 -28.30 -12.22 17.63
N ILE A 135 -28.82 -11.74 18.77
CA ILE A 135 -29.87 -12.44 19.51
C ILE A 135 -31.19 -12.04 18.84
N VAL A 136 -31.76 -12.95 18.07
CA VAL A 136 -33.14 -12.80 17.58
C VAL A 136 -34.03 -13.21 18.76
N GLN A 137 -34.79 -12.25 19.30
CA GLN A 137 -35.88 -12.51 20.25
C GLN A 137 -37.14 -12.92 19.52
#